data_AF-A0A0Q9L517-F1
#
_entry.id   AF-A0A0Q9L517-F1
#
_cell.length_a   1.000
_cell.length_b   1.000
_cell.length_c   1.000
_cell.angle_alpha   90.00
_cell.angle_beta   90.00
_cell.angle_gamma   90.00
#
_symmetry.space_group_name_H-M   'P 1'
#
loop_
_entity.id
_entity.type
_entity.pdbx_description
1 polymer ?
#
loop_
_entity_poly.entity_id
_entity_poly.type
_entity_poly.pdbx_seq_one_letter_code
_entity_poly.pdbx_strand_id
1 'polypeptide(L)'
;MKLFKFFSFWLTLFALGICLFNLFGYDDKNLLLFLTSPILLALEDYSSFFKRFISHQMLIWLFYLLNVFFWYCIGLFIDSIVHPSKRKKMLISLSRIGIVSCVIILISVAFYTFQNSEKEISNILKHPDKYNEQSVQIAAIKSAEDGYGDKYVDEMAAILQTTNSREVSNSTIYALGIIGTPNSIKVIIENHKDSDVLIYSLQMNENTIISMINVNQPQNMINAGIEATKLLNFSSFIQPLSNIKNNYPNKETQEKAAKALQQISQNPQKNNPKFNID
;
A
#
# COMPACT_ATOMS: atom_id res chain seq x y z
N MET A 1 -7.91 -37.18 31.56
CA MET A 1 -8.90 -36.15 31.13
C MET A 1 -8.94 -34.94 32.07
N LYS A 2 -7.86 -34.15 32.18
CA LYS A 2 -7.84 -32.91 33.00
C LYS A 2 -7.95 -31.62 32.16
N LEU A 3 -7.76 -31.72 30.84
CA LEU A 3 -7.78 -30.59 29.90
C LEU A 3 -9.17 -29.95 29.73
N PHE A 4 -10.24 -30.75 29.76
CA PHE A 4 -11.62 -30.29 29.62
C PHE A 4 -12.15 -29.41 30.77
N LYS A 5 -11.36 -29.23 31.84
CA LYS A 5 -11.74 -28.39 32.99
C LYS A 5 -11.21 -26.95 32.92
N PHE A 6 -10.39 -26.63 31.92
CA PHE A 6 -9.78 -25.31 31.79
C PHE A 6 -10.60 -24.42 30.85
N PHE A 7 -10.95 -23.23 31.33
CA PHE A 7 -11.62 -22.20 30.56
C PHE A 7 -10.77 -21.73 29.37
N SER A 8 -9.44 -21.75 29.50
CA SER A 8 -8.53 -21.45 28.38
C SER A 8 -8.75 -22.36 27.18
N PHE A 9 -9.01 -23.66 27.41
CA PHE A 9 -9.25 -24.59 26.31
C PHE A 9 -10.57 -24.26 25.59
N TRP A 10 -11.65 -24.07 26.34
CA TRP A 10 -12.97 -23.82 25.77
C TRP A 10 -13.07 -22.47 25.07
N LEU A 11 -12.47 -21.42 25.62
CA LEU A 11 -12.47 -20.09 24.98
C LEU A 11 -11.61 -20.04 23.72
N THR A 12 -10.46 -20.72 23.70
CA THR A 12 -9.67 -20.88 22.47
C THR A 12 -10.43 -21.67 21.42
N LEU A 13 -11.12 -22.75 21.80
CA LEU A 13 -11.94 -23.54 20.87
C LEU A 13 -13.11 -22.69 20.31
N PHE A 14 -13.74 -21.88 21.15
CA PHE A 14 -14.76 -20.92 20.72
C PHE A 14 -14.21 -19.90 19.72
N ALA A 15 -13.06 -19.30 20.01
CA ALA A 15 -12.40 -18.35 19.10
C ALA A 15 -12.02 -18.99 17.76
N LEU A 16 -11.52 -20.24 17.77
CA LEU A 16 -11.26 -21.02 16.56
C LEU A 16 -12.56 -21.26 15.77
N GLY A 17 -13.66 -21.57 16.46
CA GLY A 17 -14.98 -21.73 15.84
C GLY A 17 -15.42 -20.47 15.10
N ILE A 18 -15.25 -19.28 15.70
CA ILE A 18 -15.53 -17.99 15.05
C ILE A 18 -14.66 -17.80 13.80
N CYS A 19 -13.36 -18.09 13.90
CA CYS A 19 -12.45 -17.94 12.75
C CYS A 19 -12.81 -18.90 11.62
N LEU A 20 -13.20 -20.14 11.91
CA LEU A 20 -13.65 -21.11 10.91
C LEU A 20 -14.98 -20.69 10.26
N PHE A 21 -15.93 -20.19 11.05
CA PHE A 21 -17.20 -19.68 10.55
C PHE A 21 -16.99 -18.52 9.56
N ASN A 22 -16.06 -17.61 9.89
CA ASN A 22 -15.64 -16.53 9.00
C ASN A 22 -14.90 -17.05 7.76
N LEU A 23 -13.97 -17.99 7.92
CA LEU A 23 -13.20 -18.59 6.82
C LEU A 23 -14.07 -19.31 5.79
N PHE A 24 -15.18 -19.92 6.20
CA PHE A 24 -16.13 -20.56 5.29
C PHE A 24 -17.06 -19.58 4.55
N GLY A 25 -16.92 -18.27 4.79
CA GLY A 25 -17.77 -17.25 4.17
C GLY A 25 -19.19 -17.21 4.77
N TYR A 26 -19.37 -17.68 6.01
CA TYR A 26 -20.66 -17.48 6.69
C TYR A 26 -20.74 -16.13 7.43
N ASP A 27 -19.63 -15.39 7.51
CA ASP A 27 -19.53 -14.05 8.09
C ASP A 27 -18.84 -13.09 7.10
N ASP A 28 -19.49 -12.84 5.96
CA ASP A 28 -18.96 -12.05 4.84
C ASP A 28 -18.46 -10.65 5.22
N LYS A 29 -19.04 -10.07 6.29
CA LYS A 29 -18.70 -8.72 6.76
C LYS A 29 -17.70 -8.72 7.91
N ASN A 30 -17.19 -9.89 8.31
CA ASN A 30 -16.35 -10.07 9.48
C ASN A 30 -16.99 -9.55 10.78
N LEU A 31 -18.32 -9.43 10.82
CA LEU A 31 -19.04 -8.82 11.94
C LEU A 31 -18.89 -9.66 13.20
N LEU A 32 -19.01 -10.98 13.08
CA LEU A 32 -18.88 -11.87 14.22
C LEU A 32 -17.45 -11.86 14.75
N LEU A 33 -16.45 -11.90 13.86
CA LEU A 33 -15.04 -11.80 14.24
C LEU A 33 -14.75 -10.47 14.96
N PHE A 34 -15.31 -9.36 14.46
CA PHE A 34 -15.09 -8.03 15.02
C PHE A 34 -15.78 -7.85 16.38
N LEU A 35 -17.04 -8.26 16.50
CA LEU A 35 -17.83 -8.14 17.74
C LEU A 35 -17.27 -9.00 18.88
N THR A 36 -16.71 -10.16 18.54
CA THR A 36 -16.19 -11.11 19.53
C THR A 36 -14.73 -10.86 19.89
N SER A 37 -14.06 -9.91 19.22
CA SER A 37 -12.68 -9.56 19.50
C SER A 37 -12.55 -8.09 19.91
N PRO A 38 -12.62 -7.78 21.21
CA PRO A 38 -12.38 -6.44 21.76
C PRO A 38 -11.09 -5.78 21.25
N ILE A 39 -10.05 -6.58 20.97
CA ILE A 39 -8.81 -6.04 20.41
C ILE A 39 -9.00 -5.60 18.96
N LEU A 40 -9.79 -6.31 18.14
CA LEU A 40 -10.05 -5.89 16.77
C LEU A 40 -10.89 -4.62 16.71
N LEU A 41 -11.87 -4.47 17.61
CA LEU A 41 -12.61 -3.21 17.80
C LEU A 41 -11.66 -2.05 18.13
N ALA A 42 -10.70 -2.26 19.02
CA ALA A 42 -9.69 -1.25 19.34
C ALA A 42 -8.69 -0.99 18.18
N LEU A 43 -8.57 -1.92 17.25
CA LEU A 43 -7.70 -1.83 16.07
C LEU A 43 -8.43 -1.31 14.82
N GLU A 44 -9.72 -0.98 14.88
CA GLU A 44 -10.45 -0.43 13.73
C GLU A 44 -9.74 0.77 13.14
N ASP A 45 -9.35 1.71 14.00
CA ASP A 45 -8.62 2.92 13.64
C ASP A 45 -7.24 2.59 13.02
N TYR A 46 -6.58 1.55 13.54
CA TYR A 46 -5.28 1.09 13.05
C TYR A 46 -5.36 0.24 11.78
N SER A 47 -6.55 -0.25 11.40
CA SER A 47 -6.73 -1.04 10.18
C SER A 47 -6.32 -0.23 8.94
N SER A 48 -6.53 1.09 8.96
CA SER A 48 -6.06 2.02 7.91
C SER A 48 -4.53 2.03 7.79
N PHE A 49 -3.83 2.02 8.92
CA PHE A 49 -2.37 1.94 8.99
C PHE A 49 -1.87 0.58 8.49
N PHE A 50 -2.46 -0.53 8.96
CA PHE A 50 -2.03 -1.87 8.56
C PHE A 50 -2.37 -2.23 7.12
N LYS A 51 -3.49 -1.73 6.56
CA LYS A 51 -3.86 -1.88 5.15
C LYS A 51 -2.78 -1.36 4.20
N ARG A 52 -1.96 -0.41 4.66
CA ARG A 52 -0.87 0.19 3.90
C ARG A 52 0.41 -0.66 3.83
N PHE A 53 0.52 -1.69 4.68
CA PHE A 53 1.73 -2.52 4.79
C PHE A 53 1.46 -4.02 4.66
N ILE A 54 0.21 -4.45 4.81
CA ILE A 54 -0.17 -5.85 4.89
C ILE A 54 -1.32 -6.10 3.91
N SER A 55 -1.19 -7.12 3.07
CA SER A 55 -2.27 -7.51 2.15
C SER A 55 -3.55 -7.88 2.91
N HIS A 56 -4.72 -7.67 2.29
CA HIS A 56 -6.01 -7.95 2.92
C HIS A 56 -6.10 -9.38 3.48
N GLN A 57 -5.58 -10.37 2.74
CA GLN A 57 -5.56 -11.77 3.19
C GLN A 57 -4.71 -11.95 4.44
N MET A 58 -3.52 -11.33 4.48
CA MET A 58 -2.62 -11.41 5.62
C MET A 58 -3.17 -10.70 6.86
N LEU A 59 -3.86 -9.59 6.65
CA LEU A 59 -4.54 -8.86 7.71
C LEU A 59 -5.62 -9.72 8.38
N ILE A 60 -6.39 -10.47 7.59
CA ILE A 60 -7.40 -11.42 8.10
C ILE A 60 -6.73 -12.53 8.93
N TRP A 61 -5.64 -13.13 8.44
CA TRP A 61 -4.90 -14.15 9.19
C TRP A 61 -4.35 -13.61 10.52
N LEU A 62 -3.81 -12.39 10.50
CA LEU A 62 -3.35 -11.71 11.70
C LEU A 62 -4.51 -11.52 12.69
N PHE A 63 -5.68 -11.08 12.21
CA PHE A 63 -6.87 -10.88 13.03
C PHE A 63 -7.40 -12.18 13.64
N TYR A 64 -7.43 -13.28 12.88
CA TYR A 64 -7.79 -14.59 13.39
C TYR A 64 -6.91 -15.01 14.54
N LEU A 65 -5.60 -14.90 14.33
CA LEU A 65 -4.71 -15.30 15.39
C LEU A 65 -4.88 -14.38 16.60
N LEU A 66 -4.93 -13.06 16.40
CA LEU A 66 -5.05 -12.10 17.50
C LEU A 66 -6.29 -12.41 18.34
N ASN A 67 -7.40 -12.76 17.69
CA ASN A 67 -8.63 -13.20 18.33
C ASN A 67 -8.43 -14.49 19.13
N VAL A 68 -7.85 -15.55 18.53
CA VAL A 68 -7.58 -16.82 19.22
C VAL A 68 -6.65 -16.63 20.42
N PHE A 69 -5.62 -15.80 20.25
CA PHE A 69 -4.65 -15.46 21.29
C PHE A 69 -5.30 -14.67 22.43
N PHE A 70 -6.14 -13.69 22.11
CA PHE A 70 -6.88 -12.91 23.09
C PHE A 70 -7.77 -13.79 23.97
N TRP A 71 -8.59 -14.65 23.36
CA TRP A 71 -9.47 -15.55 24.09
C TRP A 71 -8.71 -16.59 24.90
N TYR A 72 -7.57 -17.06 24.40
CA TYR A 72 -6.65 -17.89 25.19
C TYR A 72 -6.18 -17.15 26.46
N CYS A 73 -5.75 -15.90 26.33
CA CYS A 73 -5.30 -15.08 27.46
C CYS A 73 -6.42 -14.84 28.50
N ILE A 74 -7.65 -14.54 28.04
CA ILE A 74 -8.82 -14.42 28.92
C ILE A 74 -9.07 -15.72 29.67
N GLY A 75 -9.04 -16.86 28.97
CA GLY A 75 -9.28 -18.13 29.62
C GLY A 75 -8.20 -18.50 30.63
N LEU A 76 -6.92 -18.19 30.35
CA LEU A 76 -5.85 -18.30 31.34
C LEU A 76 -6.10 -17.41 32.56
N PHE A 77 -6.60 -16.20 32.35
CA PHE A 77 -6.95 -15.28 33.43
C PHE A 77 -8.07 -15.84 34.31
N ILE A 78 -9.15 -16.35 33.72
CA ILE A 78 -10.26 -16.99 34.43
C ILE A 78 -9.78 -18.24 35.19
N ASP A 79 -9.03 -19.12 34.53
CA ASP A 79 -8.48 -20.32 35.16
C ASP A 79 -7.61 -19.98 36.38
N SER A 80 -6.86 -18.88 36.29
CA SER A 80 -6.04 -18.36 37.39
C SER A 80 -6.88 -17.91 38.57
N ILE A 81 -8.03 -17.30 38.33
CA ILE A 81 -8.98 -16.87 39.37
C ILE A 81 -9.64 -18.09 40.03
N VAL A 82 -10.18 -19.01 39.24
CA VAL A 82 -11.00 -20.14 39.70
C VAL A 82 -10.18 -21.21 40.42
N HIS A 83 -8.93 -21.46 40.02
CA HIS A 83 -8.09 -22.53 40.58
C HIS A 83 -6.82 -22.01 41.29
N PRO A 84 -6.96 -21.27 42.41
CA PRO A 84 -5.85 -20.60 43.08
C PRO A 84 -4.78 -21.55 43.64
N SER A 85 -5.15 -22.77 44.03
CA SER A 85 -4.29 -23.71 44.75
C SER A 85 -3.19 -24.37 43.91
N LYS A 86 -3.19 -24.18 42.58
CA LYS A 86 -2.14 -24.68 41.66
C LYS A 86 -1.28 -23.56 41.04
N ARG A 87 -1.45 -22.31 41.49
CA ARG A 87 -0.95 -21.06 40.86
C ARG A 87 0.58 -20.97 40.65
N LYS A 88 1.43 -21.48 41.54
CA LYS A 88 2.84 -21.01 41.57
C LYS A 88 3.80 -21.69 40.58
N LYS A 89 3.62 -22.98 40.24
CA LYS A 89 4.55 -23.68 39.33
C LYS A 89 4.13 -23.66 37.85
N MET A 90 2.82 -23.60 37.58
CA MET A 90 2.29 -23.78 36.22
C MET A 90 2.20 -22.46 35.42
N LEU A 91 1.82 -21.35 36.08
CA LEU A 91 1.65 -20.04 35.43
C LEU A 91 2.96 -19.33 35.04
N ILE A 92 4.07 -19.64 35.71
CA ILE A 92 5.38 -19.03 35.40
C ILE A 92 6.06 -19.74 34.22
N SER A 93 5.84 -21.06 34.07
CA SER A 93 6.44 -21.87 33.01
C SER A 93 5.68 -21.80 31.68
N LEU A 94 4.35 -21.81 31.71
CA LEU A 94 3.54 -21.84 30.47
C LEU A 94 3.29 -20.46 29.87
N SER A 95 3.20 -19.40 30.68
CA SER A 95 2.92 -18.04 30.17
C SER A 95 4.11 -17.42 29.43
N ARG A 96 5.34 -17.69 29.87
CA ARG A 96 6.55 -17.12 29.24
C ARG A 96 6.96 -17.83 27.96
N ILE A 97 6.72 -19.14 27.87
CA ILE A 97 7.13 -19.92 26.69
C ILE A 97 6.02 -19.89 25.63
N GLY A 98 4.76 -20.12 26.01
CA GLY A 98 3.66 -20.21 25.04
C GLY A 98 3.37 -18.89 24.33
N ILE A 99 3.31 -17.77 25.06
CA ILE A 99 3.00 -16.46 24.49
C ILE A 99 4.13 -15.96 23.59
N VAL A 100 5.37 -16.04 24.07
CA VAL A 100 6.54 -15.61 23.29
C VAL A 100 6.71 -16.47 22.04
N SER A 101 6.53 -17.79 22.13
CA SER A 101 6.58 -18.67 20.95
C SER A 101 5.47 -18.37 19.95
N CYS A 102 4.23 -18.13 20.37
CA CYS A 102 3.15 -17.74 19.45
C CYS A 102 3.42 -16.41 18.75
N VAL A 103 3.85 -15.38 19.50
CA VAL A 103 4.22 -14.07 18.93
C VAL A 103 5.37 -14.19 17.93
N ILE A 104 6.40 -14.99 18.25
CA ILE A 104 7.52 -15.23 17.33
C ILE A 104 7.07 -15.97 16.07
N ILE A 105 6.25 -17.02 16.19
CA ILE A 105 5.76 -17.78 15.04
C ILE A 105 4.95 -16.88 14.10
N LEU A 106 4.12 -15.99 14.64
CA LEU A 106 3.36 -15.03 13.84
C LEU A 106 4.21 -14.05 13.08
N ILE A 107 5.14 -13.41 13.78
CA ILE A 107 6.05 -12.45 13.17
C ILE A 107 6.84 -13.18 12.08
N SER A 108 7.26 -14.43 12.33
CA SER A 108 7.98 -15.25 11.35
C SER A 108 7.13 -15.59 10.13
N VAL A 109 5.87 -16.00 10.33
CA VAL A 109 4.95 -16.33 9.24
C VAL A 109 4.63 -15.09 8.41
N ALA A 110 4.26 -13.98 9.05
CA ALA A 110 3.97 -12.71 8.37
C ALA A 110 5.19 -12.16 7.61
N PHE A 111 6.38 -12.28 8.19
CA PHE A 111 7.62 -11.88 7.54
C PHE A 111 7.95 -12.79 6.36
N TYR A 112 7.77 -14.12 6.50
CA TYR A 112 8.03 -15.08 5.43
C TYR A 112 7.11 -14.87 4.22
N THR A 113 5.82 -14.69 4.45
CA THR A 113 4.84 -14.44 3.39
C THR A 113 5.08 -13.10 2.70
N PHE A 114 5.43 -12.05 3.45
CA PHE A 114 5.82 -10.75 2.88
C PHE A 114 7.06 -10.86 1.98
N GLN A 115 8.09 -11.59 2.41
CA GLN A 115 9.26 -11.84 1.55
C GLN A 115 8.91 -12.64 0.28
N ASN A 116 7.98 -13.58 0.39
CA ASN A 116 7.58 -14.39 -0.77
C ASN A 116 6.82 -13.57 -1.80
N SER A 117 5.94 -12.65 -1.37
CA SER A 117 5.21 -11.76 -2.30
C SER A 117 6.14 -10.78 -3.01
N GLU A 118 7.11 -10.18 -2.30
CA GLU A 118 8.09 -9.28 -2.95
C GLU A 118 8.91 -10.02 -4.02
N LYS A 119 9.34 -11.25 -3.75
CA LYS A 119 10.09 -12.08 -4.72
C LYS A 119 9.26 -12.41 -5.95
N GLU A 120 8.00 -12.79 -5.76
CA GLU A 120 7.10 -13.11 -6.87
C GLU A 120 6.85 -11.87 -7.74
N ILE A 121 6.55 -10.73 -7.12
CA ILE A 121 6.36 -9.46 -7.83
C ILE A 121 7.63 -9.05 -8.56
N SER A 122 8.81 -9.15 -7.92
CA SER A 122 10.08 -8.89 -8.59
C SER A 122 10.27 -9.77 -9.81
N ASN A 123 9.89 -11.05 -9.74
CA ASN A 123 10.07 -11.98 -10.84
C ASN A 123 9.13 -11.67 -12.00
N ILE A 124 7.88 -11.30 -11.70
CA ILE A 124 6.88 -10.89 -12.71
C ILE A 124 7.33 -9.60 -13.41
N LEU A 125 7.72 -8.57 -12.65
CA LEU A 125 8.11 -7.28 -13.22
C LEU A 125 9.42 -7.34 -14.03
N LYS A 126 10.35 -8.24 -13.67
CA LYS A 126 11.60 -8.45 -14.43
C LYS A 126 11.45 -9.31 -15.67
N HIS A 127 10.41 -10.14 -15.73
CA HIS A 127 10.17 -11.07 -16.84
C HIS A 127 8.70 -11.04 -17.29
N PRO A 128 8.15 -9.86 -17.65
CA PRO A 128 6.72 -9.70 -17.91
C PRO A 128 6.23 -10.57 -19.07
N ASP A 129 7.11 -10.92 -20.01
CA ASP A 129 6.86 -11.79 -21.16
C ASP A 129 6.52 -13.24 -20.79
N LYS A 130 6.88 -13.69 -19.57
CA LYS A 130 6.63 -15.04 -19.07
C LYS A 130 5.28 -15.19 -18.36
N TYR A 131 4.56 -14.09 -18.15
CA TYR A 131 3.34 -14.05 -17.36
C TYR A 131 2.18 -13.52 -18.20
N ASN A 132 0.95 -13.85 -17.78
CA ASN A 132 -0.22 -13.26 -18.41
C ASN A 132 -0.36 -11.78 -18.04
N GLU A 133 -1.05 -11.03 -18.87
CA GLU A 133 -1.24 -9.57 -18.70
C GLU A 133 -1.83 -9.21 -17.34
N GLN A 134 -2.78 -10.00 -16.84
CA GLN A 134 -3.40 -9.78 -15.53
C GLN A 134 -2.38 -9.87 -14.38
N SER A 135 -1.44 -10.82 -14.46
CA SER A 135 -0.39 -10.98 -13.44
C SER A 135 0.56 -9.79 -13.44
N VAL A 136 0.91 -9.27 -14.62
CA VAL A 136 1.74 -8.06 -14.77
C VAL A 136 1.03 -6.84 -14.20
N GLN A 137 -0.27 -6.67 -14.50
CA GLN A 137 -1.11 -5.60 -13.95
C GLN A 137 -1.14 -5.66 -12.42
N ILE A 138 -1.44 -6.83 -11.85
CA ILE A 138 -1.50 -7.05 -10.40
C ILE A 138 -0.13 -6.78 -9.77
N ALA A 139 0.95 -7.29 -10.35
CA ALA A 139 2.30 -7.10 -9.82
C ALA A 139 2.70 -5.61 -9.80
N ALA A 140 2.38 -4.86 -10.86
CA ALA A 140 2.67 -3.43 -10.94
C ALA A 140 1.94 -2.66 -9.83
N ILE A 141 0.61 -2.82 -9.76
CA ILE A 141 -0.24 -2.15 -8.75
C ILE A 141 0.20 -2.55 -7.34
N LYS A 142 0.36 -3.85 -7.09
CA LYS A 142 0.68 -4.37 -5.76
C LYS A 142 2.03 -3.87 -5.27
N SER A 143 2.99 -3.73 -6.18
CA SER A 143 4.29 -3.17 -5.83
C SER A 143 4.24 -1.73 -5.35
N ALA A 144 3.37 -0.92 -5.96
CA ALA A 144 3.15 0.45 -5.55
C ALA A 144 2.41 0.54 -4.20
N GLU A 145 1.34 -0.24 -4.04
CA GLU A 145 0.53 -0.25 -2.81
C GLU A 145 1.29 -0.71 -1.56
N ASP A 146 2.15 -1.71 -1.71
CA ASP A 146 2.91 -2.26 -0.58
C ASP A 146 4.19 -1.46 -0.25
N GLY A 147 4.42 -0.34 -0.94
CA GLY A 147 5.49 0.62 -0.61
C GLY A 147 6.88 0.23 -1.08
N TYR A 148 7.02 -0.73 -1.99
CA TYR A 148 8.30 -1.10 -2.62
C TYR A 148 8.38 -0.76 -4.12
N GLY A 149 7.38 -0.08 -4.66
CA GLY A 149 7.28 0.26 -6.08
C GLY A 149 8.45 1.11 -6.60
N ASP A 150 9.07 1.95 -5.75
CA ASP A 150 10.27 2.72 -6.11
C ASP A 150 11.43 1.84 -6.60
N LYS A 151 11.53 0.60 -6.11
CA LYS A 151 12.57 -0.35 -6.54
C LYS A 151 12.35 -0.85 -7.97
N TYR A 152 11.15 -0.70 -8.51
CA TYR A 152 10.71 -1.31 -9.76
C TYR A 152 10.33 -0.29 -10.84
N VAL A 153 10.68 0.99 -10.64
CA VAL A 153 10.36 2.06 -11.60
C VAL A 153 11.00 1.80 -12.97
N ASP A 154 12.23 1.28 -13.00
CA ASP A 154 12.93 0.98 -14.25
C ASP A 154 12.30 -0.22 -14.98
N GLU A 155 11.92 -1.27 -14.25
CA GLU A 155 11.17 -2.40 -14.80
C GLU A 155 9.80 -1.97 -15.34
N MET A 156 9.08 -1.11 -14.63
CA MET A 156 7.81 -0.54 -15.10
C MET A 156 8.00 0.31 -16.36
N ALA A 157 9.09 1.09 -16.45
CA ALA A 157 9.43 1.83 -17.65
C ALA A 157 9.65 0.88 -18.85
N ALA A 158 10.38 -0.22 -18.64
CA ALA A 158 10.60 -1.24 -19.67
C ALA A 158 9.28 -1.92 -20.11
N ILE A 159 8.36 -2.18 -19.18
CA ILE A 159 7.02 -2.70 -19.48
C ILE A 159 6.27 -1.72 -20.38
N LEU A 160 6.25 -0.43 -20.05
CA LEU A 160 5.54 0.59 -20.84
C LEU A 160 6.09 0.75 -22.26
N GLN A 161 7.39 0.51 -22.46
CA GLN A 161 8.01 0.60 -23.79
C GLN A 161 7.73 -0.61 -24.68
N THR A 162 7.43 -1.77 -24.08
CA THR A 162 7.35 -3.05 -24.80
C THR A 162 5.93 -3.60 -24.89
N THR A 163 5.04 -3.20 -23.99
CA THR A 163 3.66 -3.67 -23.98
C THR A 163 2.82 -3.04 -25.11
N ASN A 164 1.99 -3.86 -25.74
CA ASN A 164 0.92 -3.40 -26.64
C ASN A 164 -0.46 -3.42 -25.96
N SER A 165 -0.54 -3.94 -24.73
CA SER A 165 -1.78 -4.04 -23.96
C SER A 165 -2.10 -2.70 -23.27
N ARG A 166 -3.25 -2.13 -23.60
CA ARG A 166 -3.72 -0.86 -23.01
C ARG A 166 -3.96 -1.02 -21.51
N GLU A 167 -4.44 -2.17 -21.09
CA GLU A 167 -4.74 -2.52 -19.69
C GLU A 167 -3.45 -2.61 -18.87
N VAL A 168 -2.41 -3.26 -19.41
CA VAL A 168 -1.07 -3.31 -18.78
C VAL A 168 -0.47 -1.91 -18.71
N SER A 169 -0.55 -1.13 -19.79
CA SER A 169 -0.05 0.25 -19.84
C SER A 169 -0.74 1.14 -18.79
N ASN A 170 -2.08 1.14 -18.75
CA ASN A 170 -2.86 1.89 -17.78
C ASN A 170 -2.55 1.47 -16.35
N SER A 171 -2.52 0.17 -16.04
CA SER A 171 -2.22 -0.31 -14.69
C SER A 171 -0.80 0.07 -14.24
N THR A 172 0.17 0.06 -15.17
CA THR A 172 1.56 0.46 -14.89
C THR A 172 1.68 1.96 -14.68
N ILE A 173 1.01 2.80 -15.49
CA ILE A 173 0.95 4.25 -15.30
C ILE A 173 0.28 4.59 -13.95
N TYR A 174 -0.81 3.92 -13.62
CA TYR A 174 -1.50 4.07 -12.34
C TYR A 174 -0.60 3.69 -11.17
N ALA A 175 0.12 2.56 -11.25
CA ALA A 175 1.08 2.15 -10.24
C ALA A 175 2.21 3.19 -10.04
N LEU A 176 2.77 3.71 -11.13
CA LEU A 176 3.76 4.80 -11.08
C LEU A 176 3.19 6.08 -10.45
N GLY A 177 1.90 6.35 -10.66
CA GLY A 177 1.15 7.41 -9.99
C GLY A 177 1.03 7.19 -8.49
N ILE A 178 0.73 5.96 -8.03
CA ILE A 178 0.71 5.64 -6.60
C ILE A 178 2.10 5.81 -5.97
N ILE A 179 3.17 5.40 -6.67
CA ILE A 179 4.55 5.54 -6.21
C ILE A 179 4.90 7.03 -6.01
N GLY A 180 4.55 7.87 -6.98
CA GLY A 180 4.56 9.32 -6.81
C GLY A 180 5.92 9.98 -6.58
N THR A 181 7.02 9.29 -6.89
CA THR A 181 8.37 9.85 -6.79
C THR A 181 8.74 10.62 -8.05
N PRO A 182 9.71 11.56 -7.99
CA PRO A 182 10.12 12.32 -9.17
C PRO A 182 10.50 11.45 -10.38
N ASN A 183 11.14 10.30 -10.13
CA ASN A 183 11.47 9.33 -11.17
C ASN A 183 10.24 8.64 -11.74
N SER A 184 9.26 8.23 -10.92
CA SER A 184 8.05 7.59 -11.43
C SER A 184 7.22 8.55 -12.29
N ILE A 185 7.09 9.82 -11.88
CA ILE A 185 6.43 10.86 -12.67
C ILE A 185 7.15 11.10 -13.99
N LYS A 186 8.48 11.16 -13.96
CA LYS A 186 9.28 11.26 -15.19
C LYS A 186 9.00 10.10 -16.15
N VAL A 187 8.97 8.86 -15.65
CA VAL A 187 8.65 7.67 -16.47
C VAL A 187 7.25 7.76 -17.08
N ILE A 188 6.25 8.21 -16.32
CA ILE A 188 4.90 8.45 -16.84
C ILE A 188 4.98 9.42 -18.02
N ILE A 189 5.61 10.59 -17.84
CA ILE A 189 5.71 11.62 -18.88
C ILE A 189 6.45 11.13 -20.12
N GLU A 190 7.46 10.28 -19.99
CA GLU A 190 8.20 9.74 -21.12
C GLU A 190 7.44 8.66 -21.91
N ASN A 191 6.40 8.02 -21.31
CA ASN A 191 5.77 6.82 -21.87
C ASN A 191 4.23 6.86 -21.99
N HIS A 192 3.55 7.96 -21.64
CA HIS A 192 2.09 8.07 -21.47
C HIS A 192 1.17 7.96 -22.72
N LYS A 193 1.58 7.30 -23.81
CA LYS A 193 0.80 7.27 -25.07
C LYS A 193 -0.65 6.81 -24.83
N ASP A 194 -1.62 7.67 -25.14
CA ASP A 194 -3.07 7.42 -25.12
C ASP A 194 -3.58 6.69 -23.86
N SER A 195 -3.16 7.13 -22.67
CA SER A 195 -3.60 6.53 -21.39
C SER A 195 -4.72 7.31 -20.73
N ASP A 196 -5.83 6.62 -20.43
CA ASP A 196 -7.01 7.21 -19.76
C ASP A 196 -6.74 7.59 -18.30
N VAL A 197 -5.77 6.93 -17.67
CA VAL A 197 -5.42 7.12 -16.27
C VAL A 197 -4.27 8.11 -16.06
N LEU A 198 -3.72 8.66 -17.15
CA LEU A 198 -2.59 9.59 -17.11
C LEU A 198 -2.88 10.81 -16.24
N ILE A 199 -3.98 11.51 -16.54
CA ILE A 199 -4.32 12.76 -15.84
C ILE A 199 -4.54 12.47 -14.36
N TYR A 200 -5.29 11.42 -14.04
CA TYR A 200 -5.52 11.00 -12.66
C TYR A 200 -4.21 10.71 -11.91
N SER A 201 -3.31 9.94 -12.52
CA SER A 201 -2.01 9.56 -11.93
C SER A 201 -1.11 10.77 -11.68
N LEU A 202 -1.12 11.76 -12.57
CA LEU A 202 -0.37 13.02 -12.38
C LEU A 202 -1.03 13.92 -11.32
N GLN A 203 -2.36 14.00 -11.28
CA GLN A 203 -3.10 14.82 -10.32
C GLN A 203 -2.83 14.43 -8.86
N MET A 204 -2.70 13.13 -8.59
CA MET A 204 -2.34 12.63 -7.25
C MET A 204 -0.98 13.13 -6.75
N ASN A 205 -0.13 13.64 -7.66
CA ASN A 205 1.28 13.95 -7.42
C ASN A 205 1.64 15.41 -7.64
N GLU A 206 0.67 16.31 -7.48
CA GLU A 206 0.85 17.75 -7.66
C GLU A 206 2.07 18.29 -6.89
N ASN A 207 2.20 17.94 -5.61
CA ASN A 207 3.32 18.39 -4.77
C ASN A 207 4.68 17.84 -5.26
N THR A 208 4.72 16.59 -5.72
CA THR A 208 5.93 16.01 -6.32
C THR A 208 6.29 16.77 -7.59
N ILE A 209 5.32 17.05 -8.46
CA ILE A 209 5.53 17.81 -9.70
C ILE A 209 6.06 19.22 -9.38
N ILE A 210 5.52 19.91 -8.37
CA ILE A 210 6.05 21.20 -7.91
C ILE A 210 7.52 21.06 -7.48
N SER A 211 7.87 19.99 -6.75
CA SER A 211 9.24 19.74 -6.31
C SER A 211 10.22 19.45 -7.45
N MET A 212 9.73 18.90 -8.57
CA MET A 212 10.51 18.68 -9.80
C MET A 212 10.84 20.01 -10.52
N ILE A 213 9.98 21.03 -10.37
CA ILE A 213 10.10 22.35 -11.03
C ILE A 213 10.81 23.32 -10.09
N ASN A 214 12.01 22.94 -9.65
CA ASN A 214 12.86 23.74 -8.77
C ASN A 214 14.22 23.99 -9.44
N VAL A 215 14.77 25.20 -9.29
CA VAL A 215 16.03 25.62 -9.92
C VAL A 215 17.24 24.75 -9.57
N ASN A 216 17.16 24.01 -8.46
CA ASN A 216 18.22 23.11 -7.99
C ASN A 216 18.10 21.67 -8.52
N GLN A 217 17.06 21.36 -9.30
CA GLN A 217 16.86 20.02 -9.85
C GLN A 217 17.66 19.80 -11.14
N PRO A 218 18.00 18.55 -11.48
CA PRO A 218 18.55 18.22 -12.79
C PRO A 218 17.64 18.67 -13.94
N GLN A 219 18.23 19.10 -15.06
CA GLN A 219 17.47 19.66 -16.19
C GLN A 219 16.40 18.70 -16.74
N ASN A 220 16.70 17.40 -16.82
CA ASN A 220 15.75 16.39 -17.27
C ASN A 220 14.52 16.28 -16.33
N MET A 221 14.74 16.43 -15.02
CA MET A 221 13.69 16.42 -14.00
C MET A 221 12.79 17.66 -14.12
N ILE A 222 13.39 18.83 -14.28
CA ILE A 222 12.65 20.09 -14.48
C ILE A 222 11.82 20.01 -15.76
N ASN A 223 12.40 19.54 -16.86
CA ASN A 223 11.70 19.40 -18.12
C ASN A 223 10.50 18.43 -18.00
N ALA A 224 10.67 17.28 -17.33
CA ALA A 224 9.57 16.35 -17.08
C ALA A 224 8.47 16.99 -16.22
N GLY A 225 8.85 17.73 -15.16
CA GLY A 225 7.92 18.49 -14.34
C GLY A 225 7.15 19.53 -15.16
N ILE A 226 7.82 20.30 -16.01
CA ILE A 226 7.17 21.29 -16.89
C ILE A 226 6.17 20.62 -17.83
N GLU A 227 6.52 19.50 -18.48
CA GLU A 227 5.57 18.78 -19.34
C GLU A 227 4.35 18.26 -18.55
N ALA A 228 4.56 17.75 -17.33
CA ALA A 228 3.45 17.36 -16.46
C ALA A 228 2.49 18.53 -16.16
N THR A 229 3.02 19.74 -15.95
CA THR A 229 2.15 20.92 -15.72
C THR A 229 1.30 21.28 -16.93
N LYS A 230 1.79 21.06 -18.16
CA LYS A 230 1.00 21.34 -19.36
C LYS A 230 -0.18 20.39 -19.50
N LEU A 231 0.01 19.13 -19.11
CA LEU A 231 -1.05 18.12 -19.10
C LEU A 231 -2.13 18.43 -18.05
N LEU A 232 -1.71 18.88 -16.87
CA LEU A 232 -2.61 19.15 -15.74
C LEU A 232 -3.28 20.52 -15.79
N ASN A 233 -2.56 21.54 -16.28
CA ASN A 233 -3.09 22.87 -16.51
C ASN A 233 -3.64 23.58 -15.25
N PHE A 234 -3.05 23.30 -14.08
CA PHE A 234 -3.46 23.88 -12.80
C PHE A 234 -2.77 25.21 -12.48
N SER A 235 -3.50 26.08 -11.79
CA SER A 235 -3.01 27.41 -11.39
C SER A 235 -1.88 27.38 -10.36
N SER A 236 -1.79 26.31 -9.56
CA SER A 236 -0.74 26.11 -8.55
C SER A 236 0.68 26.06 -9.15
N PHE A 237 0.82 25.72 -10.43
CA PHE A 237 2.11 25.65 -11.11
C PHE A 237 2.64 27.02 -11.58
N ILE A 238 1.84 28.09 -11.55
CA ILE A 238 2.24 29.40 -12.08
C ILE A 238 3.49 29.94 -11.37
N GLN A 239 3.53 29.89 -10.03
CA GLN A 239 4.66 30.44 -9.28
C GLN A 239 5.95 29.61 -9.47
N PRO A 240 5.95 28.26 -9.35
CA PRO A 240 7.11 27.43 -9.69
C PRO A 240 7.64 27.65 -11.11
N LEU A 241 6.75 27.70 -12.11
CA LEU A 241 7.15 27.91 -13.52
C LEU A 241 7.76 29.30 -13.74
N SER A 242 7.20 30.34 -13.10
CA SER A 242 7.75 31.71 -13.16
C SER A 242 9.17 31.76 -12.58
N ASN A 243 9.41 31.04 -11.48
CA ASN A 243 10.74 30.92 -10.89
C ASN A 243 11.74 30.28 -11.87
N ILE A 244 11.37 29.17 -12.52
CA ILE A 244 12.23 28.53 -13.54
C ILE A 244 12.49 29.47 -14.72
N LYS A 245 11.44 30.11 -15.25
CA LYS A 245 11.56 31.04 -16.39
C LYS A 245 12.58 32.15 -16.13
N ASN A 246 12.61 32.71 -14.92
CA ASN A 246 13.43 33.88 -14.62
C ASN A 246 14.83 33.52 -14.11
N ASN A 247 14.98 32.38 -13.41
CA ASN A 247 16.18 32.10 -12.63
C ASN A 247 16.97 30.87 -13.10
N TYR A 248 16.42 30.02 -13.97
CA TYR A 248 17.13 28.80 -14.38
C TYR A 248 18.18 29.09 -15.46
N PRO A 249 19.43 28.58 -15.37
CA PRO A 249 20.50 28.96 -16.31
C PRO A 249 20.27 28.57 -17.78
N ASN A 250 19.54 27.48 -18.03
CA ASN A 250 19.36 26.96 -19.39
C ASN A 250 18.18 27.68 -20.10
N LYS A 251 18.48 28.42 -21.18
CA LYS A 251 17.50 29.19 -21.96
C LYS A 251 16.38 28.34 -22.58
N GLU A 252 16.68 27.12 -23.03
CA GLU A 252 15.67 26.23 -23.60
C GLU A 252 14.63 25.82 -22.54
N THR A 253 15.09 25.47 -21.34
CA THR A 253 14.22 25.16 -20.20
C THR A 253 13.41 26.40 -19.75
N GLN A 254 14.01 27.59 -19.76
CA GLN A 254 13.27 28.84 -19.51
C GLN A 254 12.15 29.05 -20.54
N GLU A 255 12.42 28.81 -21.82
CA GLU A 255 11.44 28.94 -22.91
C GLU A 255 10.30 27.91 -22.76
N LYS A 256 10.62 26.66 -22.41
CA LYS A 256 9.63 25.62 -22.09
C LYS A 256 8.71 26.05 -20.94
N ALA A 257 9.27 26.62 -19.88
CA ALA A 257 8.50 27.14 -18.75
C ALA A 257 7.61 28.32 -19.16
N ALA A 258 8.11 29.24 -19.99
CA ALA A 258 7.32 30.36 -20.51
C ALA A 258 6.13 29.90 -21.36
N LYS A 259 6.32 28.89 -22.22
CA LYS A 259 5.25 28.28 -23.02
C LYS A 259 4.20 27.61 -22.14
N ALA A 260 4.61 26.86 -21.11
CA ALA A 260 3.69 26.26 -20.15
C ALA A 260 2.86 27.32 -19.40
N LEU A 261 3.49 28.41 -18.95
CA LEU A 261 2.78 29.55 -18.31
C LEU A 261 1.73 30.17 -19.23
N GLN A 262 2.04 30.35 -20.50
CA GLN A 262 1.10 30.90 -21.47
C GLN A 262 -0.11 29.98 -21.64
N GLN A 263 0.11 28.67 -21.76
CA GLN A 263 -0.96 27.68 -21.87
C GLN A 263 -1.88 27.71 -20.63
N ILE A 264 -1.30 27.72 -19.43
CA ILE A 264 -2.05 27.79 -18.16
C ILE A 264 -2.88 29.08 -18.05
N SER A 265 -2.33 30.20 -18.54
CA SER A 265 -3.03 31.48 -18.52
C SER A 265 -4.21 31.54 -19.49
N GLN A 266 -4.17 30.78 -20.58
CA GLN A 266 -5.22 30.78 -21.61
C GLN A 266 -6.43 29.90 -21.23
N ASN A 267 -6.23 28.85 -20.44
CA ASN A 267 -7.31 27.94 -20.05
C ASN A 267 -7.14 27.42 -18.62
N PRO A 268 -7.14 28.26 -17.58
CA PRO A 268 -6.83 27.82 -16.24
C PRO A 268 -7.88 26.81 -15.75
N GLN A 269 -7.49 25.56 -15.51
CA GLN A 269 -8.35 24.66 -14.75
C GLN A 269 -8.33 25.12 -13.31
N LYS A 270 -9.53 25.39 -12.75
CA LYS A 270 -9.66 25.59 -11.31
C LYS A 270 -9.13 24.35 -10.60
N ASN A 271 -8.35 24.56 -9.54
CA ASN A 271 -7.71 23.50 -8.76
C ASN A 271 -8.68 22.35 -8.49
N ASN A 272 -8.14 21.13 -8.53
CA ASN A 272 -8.87 19.87 -8.55
C ASN A 272 -10.10 19.92 -7.60
N PRO A 273 -11.36 19.74 -8.09
CA PRO A 273 -12.43 19.39 -7.19
C PRO A 273 -11.98 18.11 -6.51
N LYS A 274 -11.82 18.13 -5.18
CA LYS A 274 -11.42 16.96 -4.40
C LYS A 274 -12.22 15.77 -4.95
N PHE A 275 -11.55 14.81 -5.58
CA PHE A 275 -12.22 13.60 -6.04
C PHE A 275 -12.82 12.97 -4.78
N ASN A 276 -14.14 13.05 -4.65
CA ASN A 276 -14.87 12.24 -3.69
C ASN A 276 -14.82 10.83 -4.27
N ILE A 277 -13.80 10.08 -3.84
CA ILE A 277 -13.76 8.63 -4.02
C ILE A 277 -14.70 8.11 -2.93
N ASP A 278 -15.99 8.07 -3.25
CA ASP A 278 -17.00 7.35 -2.45
C ASP A 278 -16.87 5.84 -2.70
#